data_AF-A0A835DIW5-F1
#
_entry.id   AF-A0A835DIW5-F1
#
_cell.length_a   1.000
_cell.length_b   1.000
_cell.length_c   1.000
_cell.angle_alpha   90.00
_cell.angle_beta   90.00
_cell.angle_gamma   90.00
#
_symmetry.space_group_name_H-M   'P 1'
#
loop_
_entity.id
_entity.type
_entity.pdbx_description
1 polymer ?
#
loop_
_entity_poly.entity_id
_entity_poly.type
_entity_poly.pdbx_seq_one_letter_code
_entity_poly.pdbx_strand_id
1 'polypeptide(L)'
;MDIELAKCECCGLKEDCTQDYIREVKAEFDGKWLCGLCSEAVRDEVNKGKKASGLDEAVKAHMSFCRRFKSNPAVRVADGMRQMLRKRSGDLSSSHSSASSFSSSSSSSSSSSSSSRKSTRSLSTSQVGDESPFSLY
;
A
#
# COMPACT_ATOMS: atom_id res chain seq x y z
N MET A 1 -12.04 37.67 9.03
CA MET A 1 -11.74 36.55 8.11
C MET A 1 -11.68 35.32 8.98
N ASP A 2 -12.68 34.47 8.87
CA ASP A 2 -12.91 33.39 9.80
C ASP A 2 -12.09 32.16 9.41
N ILE A 3 -11.42 31.58 10.40
CA ILE A 3 -10.49 30.45 10.25
C ILE A 3 -11.14 29.24 10.92
N GLU A 4 -11.18 28.11 10.21
CA GLU A 4 -11.67 26.84 10.73
C GLU A 4 -10.62 25.72 10.56
N LEU A 5 -10.59 24.80 11.51
CA LEU A 5 -9.66 23.66 11.52
C LEU A 5 -10.20 22.55 10.60
N ALA A 6 -9.75 22.55 9.35
CA ALA A 6 -10.24 21.64 8.31
C ALA A 6 -9.37 20.38 8.18
N LYS A 7 -10.00 19.20 8.05
CA LYS A 7 -9.30 17.91 7.98
C LYS A 7 -9.29 17.34 6.56
N CYS A 8 -8.11 17.25 5.94
CA CYS A 8 -7.93 16.71 4.59
C CYS A 8 -8.45 15.28 4.45
N GLU A 9 -9.21 15.02 3.39
CA GLU A 9 -9.84 13.72 3.14
C GLU A 9 -8.85 12.66 2.61
N CYS A 10 -7.78 13.08 1.91
CA CYS A 10 -6.73 12.19 1.41
C CYS A 10 -5.86 11.63 2.53
N CYS A 11 -5.11 12.49 3.22
CA CYS A 11 -4.10 12.09 4.20
C CYS A 11 -4.59 12.14 5.66
N GLY A 12 -5.60 12.95 5.97
CA GLY A 12 -6.10 13.15 7.34
C GLY A 12 -5.39 14.25 8.15
N LEU A 13 -4.44 14.96 7.54
CA LEU A 13 -3.83 16.18 8.10
C LEU A 13 -4.92 17.22 8.42
N LYS A 14 -4.72 17.98 9.49
CA LYS A 14 -5.58 19.12 9.84
C LYS A 14 -4.81 20.40 9.61
N GLU A 15 -5.46 21.39 9.01
CA GLU A 15 -4.90 22.71 8.71
C GLU A 15 -5.90 23.78 9.15
N ASP A 16 -5.40 24.86 9.73
CA ASP A 16 -6.19 26.05 10.01
C ASP A 16 -6.31 26.87 8.72
N CYS A 17 -7.52 26.98 8.17
CA CYS A 17 -7.76 27.55 6.85
C CYS A 17 -8.96 28.50 6.87
N THR A 18 -8.96 29.49 5.97
CA THR A 18 -10.07 30.44 5.86
C THR A 18 -11.26 29.78 5.18
N GLN A 19 -12.48 30.17 5.57
CA GLN A 19 -13.70 29.60 4.96
C GLN A 19 -13.77 29.83 3.44
N ASP A 20 -13.23 30.94 2.95
CA ASP A 20 -13.13 31.24 1.51
C ASP A 20 -12.27 30.19 0.79
N TYR A 21 -11.05 29.94 1.28
CA TYR A 21 -10.14 28.97 0.70
C TYR A 21 -10.71 27.53 0.76
N ILE A 22 -11.40 27.18 1.84
CA ILE A 22 -12.06 25.88 1.97
C ILE A 22 -13.20 25.71 0.96
N ARG A 23 -13.96 26.77 0.67
CA ARG A 23 -14.99 26.75 -0.37
C ARG A 23 -14.40 26.63 -1.77
N GLU A 24 -13.31 27.35 -2.05
CA GLU A 24 -12.60 27.32 -3.31
C GLU A 24 -12.04 25.91 -3.62
N VAL A 25 -11.26 25.33 -2.70
CA VAL A 25 -10.70 23.97 -2.84
C VAL A 25 -11.82 22.93 -2.97
N LYS A 26 -12.91 23.04 -2.20
CA LYS A 26 -14.06 22.13 -2.36
C LYS A 26 -14.75 22.28 -3.71
N ALA A 27 -14.82 23.48 -4.29
CA ALA A 27 -15.36 23.69 -5.62
C ALA A 27 -14.46 23.08 -6.72
N GLU A 28 -13.13 23.08 -6.51
CA GLU A 28 -12.15 22.46 -7.41
C GLU A 28 -12.18 20.92 -7.36
N PHE A 29 -12.28 20.30 -6.17
CA PHE A 29 -12.08 18.85 -5.97
C PHE A 29 -13.37 18.06 -5.62
N ASP A 30 -14.43 18.20 -6.41
CA ASP A 30 -15.72 17.47 -6.26
C ASP A 30 -16.36 17.57 -4.86
N GLY A 31 -16.30 18.73 -4.22
CA GLY A 31 -16.81 18.98 -2.87
C GLY A 31 -15.88 18.50 -1.74
N LYS A 32 -14.74 17.88 -2.06
CA LYS A 32 -13.80 17.29 -1.09
C LYS A 32 -12.79 18.34 -0.62
N TRP A 33 -12.49 18.37 0.67
CA TRP A 33 -11.39 19.21 1.18
C TRP A 33 -10.05 18.46 1.13
N LEU A 34 -9.09 19.07 0.45
CA LEU A 34 -7.69 18.63 0.37
C LEU A 34 -6.80 19.66 1.08
N CYS A 35 -5.80 19.19 1.82
CA CYS A 35 -4.74 20.05 2.34
C CYS A 35 -3.87 20.58 1.20
N GLY A 36 -3.18 21.70 1.41
CA GLY A 36 -2.38 22.36 0.38
C GLY A 36 -1.47 21.39 -0.40
N LEU A 37 -0.74 20.51 0.30
CA LEU A 37 0.15 19.52 -0.32
C LEU A 37 -0.57 18.47 -1.17
N CYS A 38 -1.80 18.08 -0.81
CA CYS A 38 -2.60 17.15 -1.62
C CYS A 38 -3.23 17.86 -2.82
N SER A 39 -3.66 19.11 -2.66
CA SER A 39 -4.18 19.95 -3.75
C SER A 39 -3.10 20.15 -4.83
N GLU A 40 -1.89 20.57 -4.44
CA GLU A 40 -0.75 20.69 -5.36
C GLU A 40 -0.49 19.36 -6.08
N ALA A 41 -0.39 18.24 -5.36
CA ALA A 41 -0.09 16.94 -5.95
C ALA A 41 -1.16 16.46 -6.95
N VAL A 42 -2.44 16.73 -6.71
CA VAL A 42 -3.52 16.42 -7.68
C VAL A 42 -3.40 17.30 -8.93
N ARG A 43 -3.16 18.62 -8.79
CA ARG A 43 -2.97 19.51 -9.96
C ARG A 43 -1.73 19.11 -10.77
N ASP A 44 -0.67 18.64 -10.11
CA ASP A 44 0.53 18.08 -10.71
C ASP A 44 0.25 16.79 -11.51
N GLU A 45 -0.62 15.91 -10.99
CA GLU A 45 -1.07 14.69 -11.67
C GLU A 45 -1.90 15.02 -12.93
N VAL A 46 -2.81 16.00 -12.86
CA VAL A 46 -3.58 16.50 -14.02
C VAL A 46 -2.65 17.07 -15.10
N ASN A 47 -1.69 17.92 -14.74
CA ASN A 47 -0.78 18.55 -15.70
C ASN A 47 0.26 17.59 -16.32
N LYS A 48 0.55 16.45 -15.69
CA LYS A 48 1.48 15.43 -16.23
C LYS A 48 0.86 14.51 -17.30
N GLY A 49 -0.46 14.57 -17.50
CA GLY A 49 -1.18 13.66 -18.39
C GLY A 49 -0.90 13.90 -19.89
N LYS A 50 -0.20 12.96 -20.55
CA LYS A 50 -0.21 12.84 -22.04
C LYS A 50 -1.58 12.43 -22.62
N LYS A 51 -2.48 12.01 -21.74
CA LYS A 51 -3.92 11.82 -21.99
C LYS A 51 -4.63 12.69 -20.97
N ALA A 52 -5.76 13.28 -21.34
CA ALA A 52 -6.58 14.08 -20.43
C ALA A 52 -7.30 13.16 -19.42
N SER A 53 -6.57 12.70 -18.41
CA SER A 53 -7.15 12.17 -17.18
C SER A 53 -7.87 13.31 -16.47
N GLY A 54 -9.18 13.18 -16.30
CA GLY A 54 -9.99 14.22 -15.67
C GLY A 54 -9.59 14.46 -14.22
N LEU A 55 -10.00 15.60 -13.66
CA LEU A 55 -9.68 15.98 -12.29
C LEU A 55 -10.11 14.92 -11.27
N ASP A 56 -11.32 14.34 -11.37
CA ASP A 56 -11.75 13.23 -10.50
C ASP A 56 -10.83 11.99 -10.61
N GLU A 57 -10.31 11.68 -11.81
CA GLU A 57 -9.38 10.55 -11.98
C GLU A 57 -8.07 10.79 -11.23
N ALA A 58 -7.52 12.01 -11.30
CA ALA A 58 -6.34 12.42 -10.54
C ALA A 58 -6.62 12.42 -9.02
N VAL A 59 -7.73 13.01 -8.56
CA VAL A 59 -8.15 12.96 -7.14
C VAL A 59 -8.24 11.51 -6.65
N LYS A 60 -8.85 10.63 -7.44
CA LYS A 60 -9.03 9.21 -7.11
C LYS A 60 -7.72 8.42 -7.11
N ALA A 61 -6.81 8.70 -8.04
CA ALA A 61 -5.47 8.14 -8.08
C ALA A 61 -4.68 8.57 -6.83
N HIS A 62 -4.63 9.87 -6.56
CA HIS A 62 -3.97 10.46 -5.41
C HIS A 62 -4.51 9.94 -4.07
N MET A 63 -5.84 9.87 -3.90
CA MET A 63 -6.47 9.27 -2.71
C MET A 63 -6.13 7.79 -2.54
N SER A 64 -6.05 7.03 -3.64
CA SER A 64 -5.65 5.62 -3.61
C SER A 64 -4.17 5.47 -3.23
N PHE A 65 -3.31 6.39 -3.66
CA PHE A 65 -1.91 6.47 -3.25
C PHE A 65 -1.79 6.82 -1.77
N CYS A 66 -2.38 7.93 -1.29
CA CYS A 66 -2.45 8.34 0.13
C CYS A 66 -2.76 7.14 1.06
N ARG A 67 -3.82 6.39 0.74
CA ARG A 67 -4.30 5.26 1.56
C ARG A 67 -3.24 4.17 1.79
N ARG A 68 -2.31 3.96 0.86
CA ARG A 68 -1.23 2.96 1.00
C ARG A 68 -0.17 3.32 2.04
N PHE A 69 -0.06 4.60 2.41
CA PHE A 69 0.91 5.10 3.39
C PHE A 69 0.26 5.48 4.73
N LYS A 70 -1.08 5.40 4.84
CA LYS A 70 -1.82 5.56 6.12
C LYS A 70 -1.61 4.38 7.09
N SER A 71 -1.02 3.26 6.63
CA SER A 71 -0.57 2.17 7.51
C SER A 71 0.67 2.57 8.31
N ASN A 72 0.76 2.14 9.57
CA ASN A 72 1.96 2.33 10.41
C ASN A 72 3.24 1.90 9.63
N PRO A 73 4.27 2.78 9.51
CA PRO A 73 5.50 2.48 8.78
C PRO A 73 6.17 1.16 9.17
N ALA A 74 6.07 0.78 10.45
CA ALA A 74 6.61 -0.48 10.97
C ALA A 74 6.01 -1.72 10.28
N VAL A 75 4.76 -1.66 9.78
CA VAL A 75 4.14 -2.75 9.01
C VAL A 75 4.88 -2.96 7.69
N ARG A 76 5.22 -1.87 6.99
CA ARG A 76 5.97 -1.94 5.72
C ARG A 76 7.42 -2.38 5.92
N VAL A 77 8.05 -1.96 7.02
CA VAL A 77 9.38 -2.45 7.42
C VAL A 77 9.32 -3.96 7.73
N ALA A 78 8.33 -4.39 8.52
CA ALA A 78 8.11 -5.81 8.82
C ALA A 78 7.81 -6.63 7.56
N ASP A 79 7.05 -6.12 6.58
CA ASP A 79 6.86 -6.77 5.29
C ASP A 79 8.16 -6.93 4.51
N GLY A 80 9.00 -5.90 4.46
CA GLY A 80 10.35 -5.98 3.88
C GLY A 80 11.18 -7.08 4.56
N MET A 81 11.21 -7.11 5.90
CA MET A 81 11.90 -8.14 6.67
C MET A 81 11.33 -9.55 6.40
N ARG A 82 10.00 -9.70 6.39
CA ARG A 82 9.32 -10.96 6.04
C ARG A 82 9.69 -11.44 4.64
N GLN A 83 9.77 -10.53 3.67
CA GLN A 83 10.14 -10.86 2.29
C GLN A 83 11.62 -11.28 2.18
N MET A 84 12.54 -10.58 2.86
CA MET A 84 13.96 -10.93 2.90
C MET A 84 14.20 -12.31 3.53
N LEU A 85 13.58 -12.59 4.68
CA LEU A 85 13.70 -13.89 5.36
C LEU A 85 13.14 -15.03 4.50
N ARG A 86 11.93 -14.86 3.91
CA ARG A 86 11.34 -15.85 3.00
C ARG A 86 12.21 -16.12 1.77
N LYS A 87 12.81 -15.08 1.19
CA LYS A 87 13.69 -15.23 0.01
C LYS A 87 14.97 -16.01 0.36
N ARG A 88 15.54 -15.79 1.54
CA ARG A 88 16.70 -16.55 2.04
C ARG A 88 16.38 -18.00 2.39
N SER A 89 15.14 -18.30 2.83
CA SER A 89 14.70 -19.67 3.11
C SER A 89 14.47 -20.53 1.85
N GLY A 90 14.22 -19.92 0.69
CA GLY A 90 14.04 -20.66 -0.57
C GLY A 90 15.34 -21.21 -1.16
N ASP A 91 16.44 -20.46 -1.02
CA ASP A 91 17.77 -20.81 -1.54
C ASP A 91 18.34 -22.08 -0.87
N LEU A 92 18.08 -22.23 0.43
CA LEU A 92 18.45 -23.41 1.22
C LEU A 92 17.72 -24.70 0.79
N SER A 93 16.68 -24.60 -0.02
CA SER A 93 15.90 -25.75 -0.52
C SER A 93 16.18 -26.10 -1.99
N SER A 94 17.02 -25.32 -2.70
CA SER A 94 17.43 -25.62 -4.09
C SER A 94 18.63 -26.56 -4.22
N SER A 95 19.27 -26.94 -3.11
CA SER A 95 20.31 -27.96 -3.07
C SER A 95 19.72 -29.37 -3.24
N HIS A 96 19.25 -29.73 -4.44
CA HIS A 96 19.29 -31.07 -5.05
C HIS A 96 18.48 -31.12 -6.38
N SER A 97 19.08 -30.65 -7.48
CA SER A 97 18.91 -31.17 -8.85
C SER A 97 19.90 -30.48 -9.80
N SER A 98 20.81 -31.23 -10.40
CA SER A 98 21.98 -30.74 -11.12
C SER A 98 21.80 -30.67 -12.65
N ALA A 99 22.34 -29.62 -13.27
CA ALA A 99 22.56 -29.44 -14.74
C ALA A 99 21.26 -29.38 -15.59
N SER A 100 21.11 -28.61 -16.68
CA SER A 100 21.95 -27.67 -17.45
C SER A 100 21.00 -26.71 -18.25
N SER A 101 21.37 -25.76 -19.13
CA SER A 101 22.64 -25.18 -19.62
C SER A 101 22.37 -23.81 -20.31
N PHE A 102 23.45 -23.11 -20.70
CA PHE A 102 23.58 -22.03 -21.70
C PHE A 102 22.66 -20.76 -21.69
N SER A 103 23.35 -19.61 -21.66
CA SER A 103 23.07 -18.32 -22.33
C SER A 103 21.62 -17.90 -22.70
N SER A 104 21.22 -16.72 -22.21
CA SER A 104 21.24 -15.50 -23.04
C SER A 104 20.94 -14.24 -22.22
N SER A 105 21.68 -13.16 -22.50
CA SER A 105 21.38 -11.82 -21.98
C SER A 105 20.42 -11.10 -22.93
N SER A 106 19.23 -10.77 -22.45
CA SER A 106 18.28 -9.91 -23.16
C SER A 106 17.54 -8.99 -22.19
N SER A 107 17.50 -7.71 -22.53
CA SER A 107 16.84 -6.65 -21.79
C SER A 107 15.31 -6.73 -21.94
N SER A 108 14.55 -6.55 -20.86
CA SER A 108 13.24 -5.87 -20.94
C SER A 108 12.67 -5.46 -19.58
N SER A 109 11.91 -4.37 -19.63
CA SER A 109 11.07 -3.79 -18.59
C SER A 109 10.11 -4.76 -17.91
N SER A 110 9.97 -4.67 -16.58
CA SER A 110 8.91 -5.33 -15.81
C SER A 110 7.77 -4.37 -15.44
N SER A 111 6.77 -4.31 -16.32
CA SER A 111 5.41 -3.87 -15.96
C SER A 111 4.71 -4.94 -15.10
N SER A 112 3.74 -4.51 -14.29
CA SER A 112 3.07 -5.34 -13.28
C SER A 112 2.03 -6.31 -13.87
N SER A 113 1.96 -7.53 -13.34
CA SER A 113 0.76 -8.38 -13.45
C SER A 113 0.51 -9.22 -12.19
N SER A 114 -0.67 -9.04 -11.60
CA SER A 114 -1.11 -9.70 -10.37
C SER A 114 -1.85 -11.00 -10.70
N SER A 115 -1.16 -12.14 -10.67
CA SER A 115 -1.78 -13.45 -10.96
C SER A 115 -2.34 -14.12 -9.71
N SER A 116 -3.67 -14.09 -9.56
CA SER A 116 -4.41 -14.78 -8.51
C SER A 116 -4.13 -16.29 -8.50
N ARG A 117 -3.46 -16.80 -7.46
CA ARG A 117 -3.33 -18.24 -7.19
C ARG A 117 -4.22 -18.63 -6.02
N LYS A 118 -5.22 -19.47 -6.29
CA LYS A 118 -6.08 -20.08 -5.25
C LYS A 118 -5.23 -21.03 -4.41
N SER A 119 -5.10 -20.76 -3.11
CA SER A 119 -4.53 -21.71 -2.15
C SER A 119 -5.62 -22.60 -1.57
N THR A 120 -5.55 -23.90 -1.87
CA THR A 120 -6.33 -24.93 -1.16
C THR A 120 -5.83 -25.04 0.29
N ARG A 121 -6.74 -24.88 1.26
CA ARG A 121 -6.43 -25.12 2.68
C ARG A 121 -6.50 -26.62 2.96
N SER A 122 -5.37 -27.26 3.16
CA SER A 122 -5.32 -28.55 3.85
C SER A 122 -5.41 -28.32 5.36
N LEU A 123 -6.37 -28.95 6.02
CA LEU A 123 -6.43 -29.04 7.47
C LEU A 123 -5.42 -30.10 7.94
N SER A 124 -4.58 -29.76 8.91
CA SER A 124 -3.83 -30.73 9.69
C SER A 124 -4.02 -30.41 11.16
N THR A 125 -4.61 -31.35 11.89
CA THR A 125 -4.95 -31.20 13.31
C THR A 125 -3.76 -31.65 14.15
N SER A 126 -3.18 -30.77 14.96
CA SER A 126 -2.26 -31.20 16.01
C SER A 126 -3.07 -31.45 17.28
N GLN A 127 -3.15 -32.72 17.67
CA GLN A 127 -3.78 -33.12 18.93
C GLN A 127 -2.91 -32.65 20.11
N VAL A 128 -3.54 -32.14 21.17
CA VAL A 128 -2.87 -31.94 22.45
C VAL A 128 -3.01 -33.22 23.26
N GLY A 129 -1.88 -33.75 23.75
CA GLY A 129 -1.89 -34.89 24.67
C GLY A 129 -2.23 -34.40 26.08
N ASP A 130 -3.27 -34.98 26.67
CA ASP A 130 -3.59 -34.86 28.09
C ASP A 130 -2.88 -35.99 28.84
N GLU A 131 -1.99 -35.65 29.77
CA GLU A 131 -1.66 -36.48 30.93
C GLU A 131 -1.32 -35.58 32.15
N SER A 132 -2.32 -35.40 33.01
CA SER A 132 -2.14 -35.22 34.46
C SER A 132 -1.80 -36.61 35.09
N PRO A 133 -1.37 -36.78 36.38
CA PRO A 133 -1.81 -35.99 37.55
C PRO A 133 -0.83 -35.86 38.76
N PHE A 134 -1.32 -35.22 39.85
CA PHE A 134 -0.78 -35.13 41.22
C PHE A 134 0.54 -34.33 41.44
N SER A 135 0.80 -33.73 42.61
CA SER A 135 0.10 -33.82 43.91
C SER A 135 -0.13 -32.46 44.57
N LEU A 136 -1.19 -32.38 45.38
CA LEU A 136 -1.36 -31.38 46.43
C LEU A 136 -0.22 -31.49 47.46
N TYR A 137 0.41 -30.37 47.82
CA TYR A 137 0.38 -29.76 49.17
C TYR A 137 0.95 -28.33 49.14
#